data_AF-A0A7S4EV82-F1
#
_entry.id   AF-A0A7S4EV82-F1
#
_cell.length_a   1.000
_cell.length_b   1.000
_cell.length_c   1.000
_cell.angle_alpha   90.00
_cell.angle_beta   90.00
_cell.angle_gamma   90.00
#
_symmetry.space_group_name_H-M   'P 1'
#
loop_
_entity.id
_entity.type
_entity.pdbx_description
1 polymer ?
#
loop_
_entity_poly.entity_id
_entity_poly.type
_entity_poly.pdbx_seq_one_letter_code
_entity_poly.pdbx_strand_id
1 'polypeptide(L)'
;SGCAAAAAAAAPSRPMALAVEEVRRLARHARLEEIYYNEQSRVISFAPANCDVEHDLSRVNVYYTTGTVGACINHPRQGRTQLFRRNVSLSTLPEIFRDPRVHTGTGYHRRVRQRRETCVVCLVNQSRVTLRPCGHDQLCAGCADQLPRREGRLTCPICRAESDYAPTPGNPLAEEYEAEATLAELRAEEVELQARIEAAEAVVNAAKERRAAEARRVEEERQRAAAAAAAAEEARQAEQRRQQELERQTQLQRERAARGTRFTYSLQPNSRETIDESFNCQTLCVALIHSDGAFVIQEGGSYSHSAGMPRRLYDLLVKEKKKRRNRRRPAYVALGSGERYYIRFTDGSSEWAGDGEDFSESVRDGYSEGGIRSIAFGKPGSWFIVYGNGRWYNESNCPGLTSKIVARQRRSDLKCVSLGPNGEWFLAAENGRAWWGGYSEDSDLPQQIRHIKNHITFMDFADHDAYFVRYE
;
A
#
# COMPACT_ATOMS: atom_id res chain seq x y z
N SER A 1 29.54 -17.89 -87.88
CA SER A 1 28.73 -17.24 -86.83
C SER A 1 27.38 -17.93 -86.79
N GLY A 2 27.15 -18.77 -85.78
CA GLY A 2 25.81 -19.34 -85.48
C GLY A 2 24.80 -18.22 -85.21
N CYS A 3 23.50 -18.43 -85.23
CA CYS A 3 22.75 -19.58 -84.75
C CYS A 3 21.36 -19.62 -85.40
N ALA A 4 20.85 -20.82 -85.68
CA ALA A 4 19.50 -21.06 -86.18
C ALA A 4 18.46 -20.95 -85.06
N ALA A 5 17.31 -20.33 -85.35
CA ALA A 5 16.14 -20.30 -84.48
C ALA A 5 15.41 -21.65 -84.60
N ALA A 6 15.38 -22.41 -83.50
CA ALA A 6 14.61 -23.64 -83.37
C ALA A 6 13.20 -23.32 -82.82
N ALA A 7 12.21 -23.94 -83.46
CA ALA A 7 10.81 -23.93 -83.09
C ALA A 7 10.58 -24.54 -81.70
N ALA A 8 9.87 -23.81 -80.83
CA ALA A 8 9.44 -24.32 -79.53
C ALA A 8 7.98 -24.81 -79.64
N ALA A 9 7.82 -26.10 -79.33
CA ALA A 9 6.56 -26.81 -79.25
C ALA A 9 5.58 -26.16 -78.24
N ALA A 10 4.30 -26.18 -78.60
CA ALA A 10 3.20 -25.68 -77.78
C ALA A 10 3.17 -26.37 -76.41
N ALA A 11 3.40 -25.58 -75.36
CA ALA A 11 3.29 -25.99 -73.97
C ALA A 11 1.81 -26.29 -73.61
N PRO A 12 1.55 -27.24 -72.70
CA PRO A 12 0.21 -27.51 -72.20
C PRO A 12 -0.37 -26.23 -71.58
N SER A 13 -1.58 -25.86 -72.01
CA SER A 13 -2.33 -24.71 -71.47
C SER A 13 -2.31 -24.75 -69.95
N ARG A 14 -1.74 -23.71 -69.32
CA ARG A 14 -1.80 -23.52 -67.86
C ARG A 14 -3.24 -23.74 -67.39
N PRO A 15 -3.49 -24.57 -66.36
CA PRO A 15 -4.84 -24.71 -65.82
C PRO A 15 -5.31 -23.30 -65.41
N MET A 16 -6.41 -22.84 -66.02
CA MET A 16 -6.97 -21.52 -65.73
C MET A 16 -7.21 -21.44 -64.23
N ALA A 17 -6.49 -20.54 -63.56
CA ALA A 17 -6.73 -20.26 -62.15
C ALA A 17 -8.20 -19.84 -62.00
N LEU A 18 -8.92 -20.47 -61.08
CA LEU A 18 -10.29 -20.13 -60.76
C LEU A 18 -10.26 -18.78 -60.05
N ALA A 19 -10.96 -17.78 -60.58
CA ALA A 19 -11.08 -16.49 -59.91
C ALA A 19 -11.80 -16.66 -58.56
N VAL A 20 -11.20 -16.20 -57.46
CA VAL A 20 -11.69 -16.45 -56.10
C VAL A 20 -13.10 -15.89 -55.91
N GLU A 21 -13.38 -14.73 -56.50
CA GLU A 21 -14.65 -14.01 -56.45
C GLU A 21 -15.75 -14.79 -57.17
N GLU A 22 -15.42 -15.46 -58.27
CA GLU A 22 -16.34 -16.36 -58.98
C GLU A 22 -16.61 -17.62 -58.16
N VAL A 23 -15.59 -18.21 -57.54
CA VAL A 23 -15.75 -19.35 -56.63
C VAL A 23 -16.69 -19.00 -55.46
N ARG A 24 -16.53 -17.82 -54.85
CA ARG A 24 -17.43 -17.30 -53.80
C ARG A 24 -18.85 -17.06 -54.30
N ARG A 25 -19.00 -16.54 -55.52
CA ARG A 25 -20.33 -16.32 -56.14
C ARG A 25 -21.06 -17.64 -56.38
N LEU A 26 -20.35 -18.67 -56.86
CA LEU A 26 -20.88 -20.02 -57.08
C LEU A 26 -21.22 -20.72 -55.76
N ALA A 27 -20.38 -20.59 -54.72
CA ALA A 27 -20.63 -21.17 -53.41
C ALA A 27 -21.90 -20.59 -52.76
N ARG A 28 -22.10 -19.26 -52.85
CA ARG A 28 -23.33 -18.60 -52.37
C ARG A 28 -24.59 -19.08 -53.10
N HIS A 29 -24.52 -19.29 -54.42
CA HIS A 29 -25.63 -19.88 -55.17
C HIS A 29 -25.94 -21.31 -54.75
N ALA A 30 -24.95 -22.06 -54.27
CA ALA A 30 -25.10 -23.42 -53.75
C ALA A 30 -25.45 -23.48 -52.24
N ARG A 31 -25.72 -22.33 -51.59
CA ARG A 31 -25.99 -22.22 -50.14
C ARG A 31 -24.85 -22.75 -49.25
N LEU A 32 -23.60 -22.59 -49.70
CA LEU A 32 -22.41 -22.90 -48.91
C LEU A 32 -21.79 -21.61 -48.36
N GLU A 33 -21.38 -21.65 -47.10
CA GLU A 33 -20.72 -20.55 -46.40
C GLU A 33 -19.20 -20.75 -46.40
N GLU A 34 -18.46 -19.64 -46.56
CA GLU A 34 -17.00 -19.63 -46.49
C GLU A 34 -16.56 -19.80 -45.03
N ILE A 35 -15.84 -20.89 -44.75
CA ILE A 35 -15.37 -21.21 -43.39
C ILE A 35 -13.87 -21.01 -43.20
N TYR A 36 -13.12 -20.93 -44.30
CA TYR A 36 -11.66 -20.76 -44.25
C TYR A 36 -11.12 -20.22 -45.57
N TYR A 37 -10.21 -19.27 -45.49
CA TYR A 37 -9.44 -18.75 -46.62
C TYR A 37 -7.98 -18.61 -46.22
N ASN A 38 -7.09 -19.20 -47.02
CA ASN A 38 -5.66 -19.09 -46.82
C ASN A 38 -4.97 -18.78 -48.16
N GLU A 39 -4.40 -17.59 -48.23
CA GLU A 39 -3.71 -17.07 -49.41
C GLU A 39 -2.39 -17.78 -49.70
N GLN A 40 -1.65 -18.18 -48.66
CA GLN A 40 -0.36 -18.87 -48.79
C GLN A 40 -0.53 -20.29 -49.34
N SER A 41 -1.53 -21.03 -48.84
CA SER A 41 -1.87 -22.38 -49.32
C SER A 41 -2.82 -22.38 -50.53
N ARG A 42 -3.27 -21.19 -50.96
CA ARG A 42 -4.15 -20.97 -52.12
C ARG A 42 -5.42 -21.81 -52.09
N VAL A 43 -6.05 -21.86 -50.91
CA VAL A 43 -7.24 -22.67 -50.65
C VAL A 43 -8.35 -21.82 -50.04
N ILE A 44 -9.56 -22.05 -50.52
CA ILE A 44 -10.80 -21.54 -49.92
C ILE A 44 -11.70 -22.74 -49.60
N SER A 45 -12.27 -22.76 -48.40
CA SER A 45 -13.10 -23.84 -47.92
C SER A 45 -14.52 -23.36 -47.63
N PHE A 46 -15.49 -24.19 -48.01
CA PHE A 46 -16.89 -23.93 -47.79
C PHE A 46 -17.58 -25.09 -47.07
N ALA A 47 -18.63 -24.80 -46.30
CA ALA A 47 -19.50 -25.78 -45.66
C ALA A 47 -20.97 -25.35 -45.75
N PRO A 48 -21.94 -26.28 -45.64
CA PRO A 48 -23.36 -25.93 -45.59
C PRO A 48 -23.68 -25.07 -44.35
N ALA A 49 -24.54 -24.05 -44.51
CA ALA A 49 -24.94 -23.13 -43.43
C ALA A 49 -25.67 -23.83 -42.26
N ASN A 50 -26.43 -24.89 -42.56
CA ASN A 50 -27.11 -25.71 -41.55
C ASN A 50 -26.47 -27.10 -41.52
N CYS A 51 -25.84 -27.41 -40.40
CA CYS A 51 -25.26 -28.72 -40.10
C CYS A 51 -26.31 -29.68 -39.51
N ASP A 52 -27.42 -29.88 -40.23
CA ASP A 52 -28.35 -30.97 -39.93
C ASP A 52 -27.70 -32.30 -40.33
N VAL A 53 -27.88 -33.32 -39.49
CA VAL A 53 -27.12 -34.59 -39.44
C VAL A 53 -27.28 -35.47 -40.70
N GLU A 54 -28.10 -35.07 -41.67
CA GLU A 54 -28.40 -35.84 -42.88
C GLU A 54 -27.71 -35.34 -44.18
N HIS A 55 -26.90 -34.27 -44.14
CA HIS A 55 -26.20 -33.84 -45.35
C HIS A 55 -24.91 -34.63 -45.63
N ASP A 56 -24.87 -35.30 -46.78
CA ASP A 56 -23.73 -36.08 -47.29
C ASP A 56 -22.43 -35.25 -47.44
N LEU A 57 -22.53 -33.92 -47.54
CA LEU A 57 -21.41 -32.99 -47.72
C LEU A 57 -21.05 -32.29 -46.41
N SER A 58 -19.84 -32.53 -45.91
CA SER A 58 -19.34 -31.90 -44.68
C SER A 58 -18.48 -30.65 -44.94
N ARG A 59 -17.67 -30.66 -46.01
CA ARG A 59 -16.77 -29.55 -46.37
C ARG A 59 -16.28 -29.69 -47.81
N VAL A 60 -16.12 -28.58 -48.52
CA VAL A 60 -15.46 -28.54 -49.83
C VAL A 60 -14.27 -27.58 -49.79
N ASN A 61 -13.09 -28.07 -50.17
CA ASN A 61 -11.87 -27.28 -50.32
C ASN A 61 -11.59 -27.05 -51.81
N VAL A 62 -11.43 -25.80 -52.21
CA VAL A 62 -11.10 -25.41 -53.59
C VAL A 62 -9.70 -24.80 -53.61
N TYR A 63 -8.78 -25.48 -54.30
CA TYR A 63 -7.43 -25.00 -54.54
C TYR A 63 -7.42 -24.18 -55.83
N TYR A 64 -7.66 -22.88 -55.71
CA TYR A 64 -8.05 -22.02 -56.83
C TYR A 64 -6.96 -21.83 -57.89
N THR A 65 -5.69 -22.11 -57.57
CA THR A 65 -4.60 -22.07 -58.57
C THR A 65 -4.37 -23.37 -59.33
N THR A 66 -4.78 -24.52 -58.79
CA THR A 66 -4.56 -25.84 -59.44
C THR A 66 -5.85 -26.44 -59.99
N GLY A 67 -7.00 -25.80 -59.75
CA GLY A 67 -8.31 -26.36 -60.10
C GLY A 67 -8.59 -27.67 -59.38
N THR A 68 -7.92 -27.96 -58.26
CA THR A 68 -8.18 -29.17 -57.48
C THR A 68 -9.30 -28.90 -56.48
N VAL A 69 -10.27 -29.80 -56.41
CA VAL A 69 -11.39 -29.72 -55.47
C VAL A 69 -11.41 -30.98 -54.61
N GLY A 70 -11.33 -30.79 -53.30
CA GLY A 70 -11.47 -31.85 -52.31
C GLY A 70 -12.82 -31.75 -51.61
N ALA A 71 -13.70 -32.74 -51.77
CA ALA A 71 -14.98 -32.81 -51.08
C ALA A 71 -14.90 -33.84 -49.95
N CYS A 72 -15.09 -33.40 -48.71
CA CYS A 72 -15.24 -34.25 -47.54
C CYS A 72 -16.71 -34.67 -47.44
N ILE A 73 -16.96 -35.96 -47.63
CA ILE A 73 -18.31 -36.55 -47.60
C ILE A 73 -18.42 -37.57 -46.48
N ASN A 74 -19.63 -37.74 -45.95
CA ASN A 74 -19.91 -38.85 -45.03
C ASN A 74 -20.47 -40.03 -45.85
N HIS A 75 -19.69 -41.10 -46.00
CA HIS A 75 -20.10 -42.28 -46.75
C HIS A 75 -20.84 -43.26 -45.83
N PRO A 76 -22.06 -43.73 -46.17
CA PRO A 76 -22.90 -44.56 -45.30
C PRO A 76 -22.23 -45.83 -44.76
N ARG A 77 -21.23 -46.37 -45.48
CA ARG A 77 -20.47 -47.57 -45.09
C ARG A 77 -19.02 -47.32 -44.65
N GLN A 78 -18.44 -46.16 -44.98
CA GLN A 78 -17.00 -45.90 -44.79
C GLN A 78 -16.72 -44.73 -43.85
N GLY A 79 -17.76 -44.07 -43.32
CA GLY A 79 -17.62 -42.86 -42.51
C GLY A 79 -17.12 -41.68 -43.35
N ARG A 80 -16.43 -40.73 -42.70
CA ARG A 80 -15.92 -39.52 -43.36
C ARG A 80 -14.81 -39.87 -44.34
N THR A 81 -15.06 -39.71 -45.63
CA THR A 81 -14.08 -39.90 -46.70
C THR A 81 -13.88 -38.61 -47.49
N GLN A 82 -12.76 -38.51 -48.20
CA GLN A 82 -12.44 -37.33 -49.00
C GLN A 82 -12.22 -37.72 -50.46
N LEU A 83 -12.98 -37.08 -51.36
CA LEU A 83 -12.83 -37.24 -52.79
C LEU A 83 -12.06 -36.06 -53.38
N PHE A 84 -10.97 -36.34 -54.08
CA PHE A 84 -10.19 -35.34 -54.79
C PHE A 84 -10.46 -35.41 -56.29
N ARG A 85 -10.76 -34.27 -56.89
CA ARG A 85 -10.89 -34.09 -58.34
C ARG A 85 -9.87 -33.05 -58.78
N ARG A 86 -9.10 -33.35 -59.82
CA ARG A 86 -8.09 -32.43 -60.39
C ARG A 86 -8.65 -31.77 -61.64
N ASN A 87 -8.16 -30.58 -61.98
CA ASN A 87 -8.52 -29.84 -63.18
C ASN A 87 -10.02 -29.52 -63.33
N VAL A 88 -10.69 -29.19 -62.22
CA VAL A 88 -12.08 -28.73 -62.20
C VAL A 88 -12.16 -27.31 -62.75
N SER A 89 -13.06 -27.08 -63.71
CA SER A 89 -13.35 -25.76 -64.28
C SER A 89 -14.47 -25.03 -63.52
N LEU A 90 -14.60 -23.71 -63.74
CA LEU A 90 -15.71 -22.92 -63.20
C LEU A 90 -17.10 -23.41 -63.66
N SER A 91 -17.18 -24.10 -64.79
CA SER A 91 -18.45 -24.68 -65.28
C SER A 91 -18.88 -25.93 -64.54
N THR A 92 -17.92 -26.74 -64.06
CA THR A 92 -18.17 -28.03 -63.37
C THR A 92 -18.18 -27.86 -61.84
N LEU A 93 -17.59 -26.79 -61.32
CA LEU A 93 -17.59 -26.48 -59.88
C LEU A 93 -18.99 -26.40 -59.24
N PRO A 94 -20.03 -25.80 -59.88
CA PRO A 94 -21.39 -25.76 -59.33
C PRO A 94 -22.02 -27.15 -59.20
N GLU A 95 -21.67 -28.08 -60.09
CA GLU A 95 -22.17 -29.47 -60.03
C GLU A 95 -21.60 -30.18 -58.80
N ILE A 96 -20.31 -29.97 -58.52
CA ILE A 96 -19.63 -30.54 -57.33
C ILE A 96 -20.16 -29.91 -56.03
N PHE A 97 -20.53 -28.62 -56.04
CA PHE A 97 -21.15 -27.97 -54.88
C PHE A 97 -22.56 -28.49 -54.57
N ARG A 98 -23.33 -28.90 -55.60
CA ARG A 98 -24.67 -29.48 -55.40
C ARG A 98 -24.63 -30.96 -55.04
N ASP A 99 -23.80 -31.73 -55.73
CA ASP A 99 -23.63 -33.16 -55.47
C ASP A 99 -22.13 -33.52 -55.45
N PRO A 100 -21.54 -33.69 -54.24
CA PRO A 100 -20.14 -34.01 -54.11
C PRO A 100 -19.80 -35.44 -54.58
N ARG A 101 -20.77 -36.29 -54.91
CA ARG A 101 -20.59 -37.68 -55.41
C ARG A 101 -20.59 -37.79 -56.93
N VAL A 102 -20.80 -36.70 -57.67
CA VAL A 102 -20.80 -36.73 -59.15
C VAL A 102 -19.49 -37.32 -59.70
N HIS A 103 -19.59 -38.39 -60.49
CA HIS A 103 -18.43 -39.03 -61.13
C HIS A 103 -18.05 -38.28 -62.41
N THR A 104 -16.84 -37.69 -62.44
CA THR A 104 -16.33 -36.90 -63.57
C THR A 104 -15.53 -37.74 -64.60
N GLY A 105 -15.72 -39.06 -64.63
CA GLY A 105 -15.31 -39.94 -65.75
C GLY A 105 -13.80 -40.18 -65.98
N THR A 106 -12.90 -39.93 -65.01
CA THR A 106 -11.45 -40.05 -65.22
C THR A 106 -10.75 -41.02 -64.24
N GLY A 107 -10.31 -42.19 -64.74
CA GLY A 107 -9.44 -43.21 -64.09
C GLY A 107 -10.05 -44.62 -64.10
N TYR A 108 -9.39 -45.79 -64.25
CA TYR A 108 -8.01 -46.26 -64.50
C TYR A 108 -8.11 -47.52 -65.40
N HIS A 109 -7.22 -47.73 -66.38
CA HIS A 109 -7.14 -49.02 -67.12
C HIS A 109 -5.91 -49.84 -66.66
N ARG A 110 -6.12 -51.12 -66.30
CA ARG A 110 -5.07 -52.15 -66.12
C ARG A 110 -4.94 -52.97 -67.41
N ARG A 111 -3.70 -53.24 -67.87
CA ARG A 111 -3.42 -54.19 -68.97
C ARG A 111 -3.00 -55.55 -68.43
N VAL A 112 -3.49 -56.61 -69.07
CA VAL A 112 -3.24 -58.04 -68.82
C VAL A 112 -1.94 -58.46 -69.56
N ARG A 113 -1.11 -59.31 -68.94
CA ARG A 113 0.14 -59.86 -69.52
C ARG A 113 0.03 -61.37 -69.75
N GLN A 114 0.58 -61.84 -70.87
CA GLN A 114 0.60 -63.21 -71.37
C GLN A 114 1.38 -64.19 -70.46
N ARG A 115 0.95 -65.48 -70.45
CA ARG A 115 1.51 -66.58 -69.63
C ARG A 115 2.98 -66.90 -70.00
N ARG A 116 3.85 -67.04 -68.98
CA ARG A 116 5.21 -67.59 -69.05
C ARG A 116 5.27 -68.99 -68.39
N GLU A 117 6.28 -69.78 -68.74
CA GLU A 117 6.51 -71.17 -68.30
C GLU A 117 6.93 -71.26 -66.80
N THR A 118 7.00 -72.49 -66.25
CA THR A 118 7.32 -72.77 -64.85
C THR A 118 8.83 -72.89 -64.58
N CYS A 119 9.26 -72.53 -63.37
CA CYS A 119 10.67 -72.52 -62.93
C CYS A 119 11.26 -73.92 -62.85
N VAL A 120 12.46 -74.14 -63.38
CA VAL A 120 13.10 -75.47 -63.41
C VAL A 120 13.65 -75.95 -62.07
N VAL A 121 13.85 -75.04 -61.10
CA VAL A 121 14.40 -75.41 -59.78
C VAL A 121 13.31 -75.82 -58.80
N CYS A 122 12.25 -75.02 -58.66
CA CYS A 122 11.16 -75.36 -57.74
C CYS A 122 9.99 -76.06 -58.41
N LEU A 123 9.89 -76.03 -59.75
CA LEU A 123 8.75 -76.56 -60.55
C LEU A 123 7.36 -75.97 -60.18
N VAL A 124 7.30 -75.07 -59.20
CA VAL A 124 6.06 -74.46 -58.67
C VAL A 124 5.86 -73.04 -59.20
N ASN A 125 6.88 -72.19 -59.05
CA ASN A 125 6.75 -70.77 -59.38
C ASN A 125 7.02 -70.50 -60.86
N GLN A 126 6.38 -69.49 -61.44
CA GLN A 126 6.64 -69.11 -62.84
C GLN A 126 8.06 -68.58 -63.03
N SER A 127 8.66 -68.91 -64.19
CA SER A 127 9.96 -68.41 -64.59
C SER A 127 9.86 -66.92 -64.94
N ARG A 128 10.67 -66.11 -64.27
CA ARG A 128 10.59 -64.63 -64.34
C ARG A 128 11.96 -63.96 -64.36
N VAL A 129 13.02 -64.69 -64.06
CA VAL A 129 14.39 -64.17 -63.94
C VAL A 129 15.20 -64.60 -65.14
N THR A 130 15.71 -63.62 -65.89
CA THR A 130 16.68 -63.84 -66.97
C THR A 130 18.09 -63.62 -66.43
N LEU A 131 18.91 -64.67 -66.39
CA LEU A 131 20.30 -64.62 -65.96
C LEU A 131 21.20 -64.07 -67.07
N ARG A 132 21.76 -62.87 -66.88
CA ARG A 132 22.75 -62.29 -67.79
C ARG A 132 24.16 -62.69 -67.39
N PRO A 133 25.08 -62.98 -68.32
CA PRO A 133 24.98 -62.74 -69.77
C PRO A 133 24.34 -63.90 -70.55
N CYS A 134 24.17 -65.08 -69.94
CA CYS A 134 23.78 -66.30 -70.67
C CYS A 134 22.36 -66.34 -71.23
N GLY A 135 21.46 -65.45 -70.79
CA GLY A 135 20.10 -65.30 -71.33
C GLY A 135 19.09 -66.35 -70.85
N HIS A 136 19.48 -67.30 -70.01
CA HIS A 136 18.58 -68.31 -69.47
C HIS A 136 17.54 -67.70 -68.54
N ASP A 137 16.26 -67.93 -68.80
CA ASP A 137 15.15 -67.29 -68.10
C ASP A 137 14.25 -68.25 -67.31
N GLN A 138 14.71 -69.49 -67.11
CA GLN A 138 13.91 -70.59 -66.56
C GLN A 138 13.83 -70.61 -65.01
N LEU A 139 14.20 -69.53 -64.32
CA LEU A 139 14.20 -69.44 -62.86
C LEU A 139 13.15 -68.45 -62.33
N CYS A 140 12.60 -68.72 -61.14
CA CYS A 140 11.81 -67.74 -60.38
C CYS A 140 12.73 -66.89 -59.48
N ALA A 141 12.25 -65.72 -59.06
CA ALA A 141 13.01 -64.78 -58.22
C ALA A 141 13.53 -65.43 -56.93
N GLY A 142 12.68 -66.13 -56.19
CA GLY A 142 13.08 -66.78 -54.94
C GLY A 142 14.16 -67.86 -55.12
N CYS A 143 14.08 -68.67 -56.18
CA CYS A 143 15.13 -69.65 -56.46
C CYS A 143 16.42 -68.98 -56.93
N ALA A 144 16.35 -67.89 -57.70
CA ALA A 144 17.53 -67.14 -58.11
C ALA A 144 18.23 -66.49 -56.90
N ASP A 145 17.47 -65.95 -55.94
CA ASP A 145 18.03 -65.29 -54.74
C ASP A 145 18.74 -66.27 -53.80
N GLN A 146 18.35 -67.55 -53.80
CA GLN A 146 18.91 -68.60 -52.94
C GLN A 146 20.10 -69.36 -53.56
N LEU A 147 20.46 -69.08 -54.81
CA LEU A 147 21.62 -69.73 -55.43
C LEU A 147 22.93 -69.23 -54.80
N PRO A 148 23.90 -70.14 -54.56
CA PRO A 148 25.18 -69.76 -53.96
C PRO A 148 25.94 -68.78 -54.86
N ARG A 149 26.49 -67.74 -54.23
CA ARG A 149 27.26 -66.69 -54.90
C ARG A 149 28.74 -66.87 -54.62
N ARG A 150 29.56 -66.83 -55.66
CA ARG A 150 31.02 -66.81 -55.54
C ARG A 150 31.48 -65.40 -55.91
N GLU A 151 32.16 -64.72 -54.99
CA GLU A 151 32.63 -63.33 -55.19
C GLU A 151 31.50 -62.36 -55.60
N GLY A 152 30.30 -62.53 -55.03
CA GLY A 152 29.13 -61.68 -55.29
C GLY A 152 28.34 -62.01 -56.57
N ARG A 153 28.88 -62.85 -57.46
CA ARG A 153 28.23 -63.28 -58.70
C ARG A 153 27.52 -64.63 -58.57
N LEU A 154 26.40 -64.75 -59.27
CA LEU A 154 25.55 -65.94 -59.24
C LEU A 154 25.92 -66.89 -60.38
N THR A 155 26.14 -68.17 -60.11
CA THR A 155 26.44 -69.14 -61.17
C THR A 155 25.15 -69.70 -61.77
N CYS A 156 24.96 -69.57 -63.09
CA CYS A 156 23.78 -70.08 -63.77
C CYS A 156 23.72 -71.62 -63.68
N PRO A 157 22.64 -72.23 -63.15
CA PRO A 157 22.57 -73.68 -63.00
C PRO A 157 22.45 -74.42 -64.35
N ILE A 158 22.03 -73.73 -65.42
CA ILE A 158 21.79 -74.32 -66.74
C ILE A 158 23.08 -74.40 -67.55
N CYS A 159 23.85 -73.30 -67.60
CA CYS A 159 25.05 -73.22 -68.44
C CYS A 159 26.34 -72.88 -67.68
N ARG A 160 26.28 -72.78 -66.34
CA ARG A 160 27.39 -72.48 -65.43
C ARG A 160 28.11 -71.14 -65.65
N ALA A 161 27.56 -70.26 -66.49
CA ALA A 161 28.07 -68.90 -66.65
C ALA A 161 27.81 -68.06 -65.40
N GLU A 162 28.75 -67.22 -65.02
CA GLU A 162 28.57 -66.23 -63.95
C GLU A 162 27.56 -65.16 -64.37
N SER A 163 26.73 -64.75 -63.43
CA SER A 163 25.62 -63.83 -63.64
C SER A 163 25.60 -62.69 -62.65
N ASP A 164 25.38 -61.48 -63.18
CA ASP A 164 25.28 -60.23 -62.41
C ASP A 164 23.85 -59.99 -61.86
N TYR A 165 23.09 -61.06 -61.61
CA TYR A 165 21.73 -60.95 -61.10
C TYR A 165 21.70 -60.41 -59.65
N ALA A 166 21.07 -59.26 -59.45
CA ALA A 166 20.86 -58.62 -58.15
C ALA A 166 19.54 -59.09 -57.50
N PRO A 167 19.51 -59.35 -56.16
CA PRO A 167 18.30 -59.81 -55.48
C PRO A 167 17.14 -58.83 -55.59
N THR A 168 15.91 -59.34 -55.50
CA THR A 168 14.70 -58.50 -55.49
C THR A 168 14.47 -57.79 -54.15
N PRO A 169 13.91 -56.55 -54.14
CA PRO A 169 13.51 -55.86 -52.90
C PRO A 169 12.48 -56.67 -52.10
N GLY A 170 12.64 -56.78 -50.78
CA GLY A 170 11.82 -57.61 -49.88
C GLY A 170 12.49 -58.90 -49.36
N ASN A 171 13.82 -58.94 -49.33
CA ASN A 171 14.61 -60.00 -48.69
C ASN A 171 14.90 -59.58 -47.23
N PRO A 172 14.73 -60.45 -46.21
CA PRO A 172 14.95 -60.13 -44.80
C PRO A 172 16.29 -59.43 -44.49
N LEU A 173 17.35 -59.79 -45.22
CA LEU A 173 18.68 -59.21 -45.01
C LEU A 173 18.83 -57.77 -45.55
N ALA A 174 17.99 -57.36 -46.51
CA ALA A 174 17.95 -55.98 -46.98
C ALA A 174 17.12 -55.09 -46.05
N GLU A 175 16.04 -55.65 -45.47
CA GLU A 175 15.18 -54.96 -44.51
C GLU A 175 15.89 -54.69 -43.17
N GLU A 176 16.73 -55.62 -42.69
CA GLU A 176 17.54 -55.42 -41.48
C GLU A 176 18.55 -54.27 -41.64
N TYR A 177 19.22 -54.16 -42.79
CA TYR A 177 20.18 -53.10 -43.05
C TYR A 177 19.51 -51.71 -43.18
N GLU A 178 18.36 -51.64 -43.84
CA GLU A 178 17.55 -50.41 -43.92
C GLU A 178 16.99 -50.00 -42.54
N ALA A 179 16.60 -50.97 -41.70
CA ALA A 179 16.14 -50.73 -40.34
C ALA A 179 17.26 -50.21 -39.43
N GLU A 180 18.47 -50.77 -39.51
CA GLU A 180 19.64 -50.29 -38.75
C GLU A 180 20.03 -48.87 -39.13
N ALA A 181 20.02 -48.54 -40.43
CA ALA A 181 20.28 -47.19 -40.93
C ALA A 181 19.24 -46.19 -40.40
N THR A 182 17.95 -46.54 -40.45
CA THR A 182 16.86 -45.70 -39.94
C THR A 182 16.97 -45.49 -38.42
N LEU A 183 17.36 -46.52 -37.67
CA LEU A 183 17.48 -46.45 -36.21
C LEU A 183 18.70 -45.61 -35.78
N ALA A 184 19.78 -45.63 -36.57
CA ALA A 184 20.91 -44.73 -36.38
C ALA A 184 20.53 -43.26 -36.63
N GLU A 185 19.71 -42.99 -37.65
CA GLU A 185 19.22 -41.65 -37.98
C GLU A 185 18.29 -41.10 -36.89
N LEU A 186 17.34 -41.91 -36.41
CA LEU A 186 16.45 -41.53 -35.30
C LEU A 186 17.21 -41.27 -33.99
N ARG A 187 18.26 -42.05 -33.70
CA ARG A 187 19.13 -41.79 -32.54
C ARG A 187 19.89 -40.48 -32.68
N ALA A 188 20.31 -40.10 -33.88
CA ALA A 188 20.95 -38.81 -34.12
C ALA A 188 19.96 -37.66 -33.93
N GLU A 189 18.72 -37.78 -34.42
CA GLU A 189 17.65 -36.80 -34.19
C GLU A 189 17.29 -36.67 -32.71
N GLU A 190 17.27 -37.78 -31.96
CA GLU A 190 17.00 -37.78 -30.51
C GLU A 190 18.05 -36.96 -29.74
N VAL A 191 19.33 -37.12 -30.08
CA VAL A 191 20.43 -36.34 -29.48
C VAL A 191 20.27 -34.84 -29.79
N GLU A 192 19.89 -34.50 -31.03
CA GLU A 192 19.66 -33.11 -31.42
C GLU A 192 18.45 -32.50 -30.68
N LEU A 193 17.34 -33.25 -30.58
CA LEU A 193 16.16 -32.84 -29.82
C LEU A 193 16.46 -32.64 -28.34
N GLN A 194 17.22 -33.56 -27.74
CA GLN A 194 17.64 -33.46 -26.34
C GLN A 194 18.48 -32.20 -26.10
N ALA A 195 19.44 -31.91 -26.97
CA ALA A 195 20.23 -30.68 -26.90
C ALA A 195 19.37 -29.41 -27.03
N ARG A 196 18.32 -29.44 -27.88
CA ARG A 196 17.37 -28.32 -28.02
C ARG A 196 16.49 -28.14 -26.79
N ILE A 197 16.08 -29.22 -26.13
CA ILE A 197 15.32 -29.16 -24.87
C ILE A 197 16.17 -28.53 -23.77
N GLU A 198 17.41 -29.01 -23.58
CA GLU A 198 18.33 -28.47 -22.58
C GLU A 198 18.61 -26.98 -22.81
N ALA A 199 18.82 -26.57 -24.06
CA ALA A 199 18.97 -25.17 -24.42
C ALA A 199 17.71 -24.34 -24.10
N ALA A 200 16.52 -24.88 -24.37
CA ALA A 200 15.26 -24.21 -24.04
C ALA A 200 15.04 -24.08 -22.53
N GLU A 201 15.36 -25.11 -21.75
CA GLU A 201 15.28 -25.10 -20.29
C GLU A 201 16.25 -24.07 -19.68
N ALA A 202 17.47 -23.98 -20.21
CA ALA A 202 18.44 -22.95 -19.79
C ALA A 202 17.89 -21.53 -20.02
N VAL A 203 17.24 -21.28 -21.16
CA VAL A 203 16.61 -19.99 -21.47
C VAL A 203 15.47 -19.68 -20.47
N VAL A 204 14.63 -20.68 -20.18
CA VAL A 204 13.51 -20.54 -19.23
C VAL A 204 14.03 -20.28 -17.81
N ASN A 205 15.05 -21.00 -17.36
CA ASN A 205 15.64 -20.83 -16.04
C ASN A 205 16.30 -19.45 -15.90
N ALA A 206 17.07 -19.02 -16.90
CA ALA A 206 17.62 -17.66 -16.93
C ALA A 206 16.51 -16.58 -16.91
N ALA A 207 15.37 -16.81 -17.57
CA ALA A 207 14.23 -15.91 -17.52
C ALA A 207 13.56 -15.87 -16.14
N LYS A 208 13.44 -17.02 -15.46
CA LYS A 208 12.93 -17.11 -14.07
C LYS A 208 13.85 -16.37 -13.10
N GLU A 209 15.17 -16.55 -13.22
CA GLU A 209 16.16 -15.85 -12.38
C GLU A 209 16.11 -14.34 -12.56
N ARG A 210 16.00 -13.85 -13.80
CA ARG A 210 15.82 -12.42 -14.09
C ARG A 210 14.55 -11.87 -13.45
N ARG A 211 13.43 -12.57 -13.57
CA ARG A 211 12.15 -12.17 -12.92
C ARG A 211 12.26 -12.19 -11.40
N ALA A 212 12.92 -13.18 -10.81
CA ALA A 212 13.13 -13.25 -9.37
C ALA A 212 14.05 -12.12 -8.86
N ALA A 213 15.09 -11.77 -9.61
CA ALA A 213 15.97 -10.65 -9.30
C ALA A 213 15.25 -9.31 -9.40
N GLU A 214 14.42 -9.12 -10.43
CA GLU A 214 13.58 -7.93 -10.58
C GLU A 214 12.55 -7.81 -9.44
N ALA A 215 11.88 -8.90 -9.08
CA ALA A 215 10.95 -8.92 -7.96
C ALA A 215 11.62 -8.53 -6.62
N ARG A 216 12.85 -9.03 -6.37
CA ARG A 216 13.63 -8.64 -5.17
C ARG A 216 13.96 -7.15 -5.19
N ARG A 217 14.39 -6.59 -6.33
CA ARG A 217 14.68 -5.16 -6.45
C ARG A 217 13.45 -4.30 -6.17
N VAL A 218 12.29 -4.68 -6.73
CA VAL A 218 11.03 -3.96 -6.50
C VAL A 218 10.62 -4.02 -5.02
N GLU A 219 10.80 -5.17 -4.37
CA GLU A 219 10.49 -5.31 -2.94
C GLU A 219 11.44 -4.49 -2.06
N GLU A 220 12.74 -4.50 -2.33
CA GLU A 220 13.72 -3.65 -1.64
C GLU A 220 13.39 -2.15 -1.80
N GLU A 221 12.98 -1.73 -2.99
CA GLU A 221 12.57 -0.35 -3.24
C GLU A 221 11.30 0.02 -2.48
N ARG A 222 10.31 -0.89 -2.42
CA ARG A 222 9.10 -0.71 -1.60
C ARG A 222 9.43 -0.61 -0.12
N GLN A 223 10.32 -1.46 0.40
CA GLN A 223 10.74 -1.41 1.80
C GLN A 223 11.48 -0.12 2.12
N ARG A 224 12.37 0.36 1.23
CA ARG A 224 13.04 1.65 1.38
C ARG A 224 12.04 2.81 1.35
N ALA A 225 11.07 2.78 0.45
CA ALA A 225 10.02 3.80 0.37
C ALA A 225 9.14 3.81 1.63
N ALA A 226 8.76 2.63 2.14
CA ALA A 226 8.00 2.49 3.37
C ALA A 226 8.79 2.98 4.60
N ALA A 227 10.07 2.64 4.71
CA ALA A 227 10.95 3.12 5.77
C ALA A 227 11.14 4.65 5.71
N ALA A 228 11.33 5.21 4.50
CA ALA A 228 11.42 6.65 4.30
C ALA A 228 10.11 7.37 4.69
N ALA A 229 8.95 6.79 4.34
CA ALA A 229 7.64 7.32 4.71
C ALA A 229 7.42 7.29 6.24
N ALA A 230 7.81 6.20 6.91
CA ALA A 230 7.73 6.08 8.36
C ALA A 230 8.64 7.10 9.06
N ALA A 231 9.87 7.27 8.59
CA ALA A 231 10.80 8.27 9.13
C ALA A 231 10.30 9.71 8.92
N ALA A 232 9.69 9.99 7.76
CA ALA A 232 9.09 11.30 7.49
C ALA A 232 7.90 11.58 8.44
N GLU A 233 7.08 10.58 8.73
CA GLU A 233 5.98 10.71 9.68
C GLU A 233 6.47 10.95 11.12
N GLU A 234 7.48 10.19 11.57
CA GLU A 234 8.10 10.41 12.88
C GLU A 234 8.69 11.81 13.00
N ALA A 235 9.34 12.31 11.95
CA ALA A 235 9.88 13.67 11.91
C ALA A 235 8.76 14.73 12.01
N ARG A 236 7.63 14.54 11.34
CA ARG A 236 6.46 15.44 11.47
C ARG A 236 5.90 15.45 12.89
N GLN A 237 5.76 14.28 13.51
CA GLN A 237 5.27 14.17 14.89
C GLN A 237 6.26 14.78 15.89
N ALA A 238 7.57 14.59 15.68
CA ALA A 238 8.60 15.24 16.49
C ALA A 238 8.54 16.77 16.39
N GLU A 239 8.35 17.31 15.19
CA GLU A 239 8.22 18.75 14.98
C GLU A 239 6.94 19.31 15.60
N GLN A 240 5.80 18.65 15.44
CA GLN A 240 4.56 19.04 16.11
C GLN A 240 4.72 19.07 17.64
N ARG A 241 5.38 18.08 18.24
CA ARG A 241 5.67 18.06 19.69
C ARG A 241 6.58 19.22 20.11
N ARG A 242 7.60 19.56 19.30
CA ARG A 242 8.47 20.73 19.56
C ARG A 242 7.70 22.04 19.50
N GLN A 243 6.83 22.20 18.50
CA GLN A 243 6.00 23.39 18.36
C GLN A 243 5.01 23.53 19.54
N GLN A 244 4.34 22.44 19.93
CA GLN A 244 3.47 22.44 21.11
C GLN A 244 4.22 22.79 22.39
N GLU A 245 5.44 22.27 22.58
CA GLU A 245 6.25 22.61 23.75
C GLU A 245 6.69 24.08 23.73
N LEU A 246 7.06 24.63 22.57
CA LEU A 246 7.43 26.04 22.42
C LEU A 246 6.23 26.97 22.70
N GLU A 247 5.05 26.62 22.17
CA GLU A 247 3.79 27.35 22.44
C GLU A 247 3.46 27.32 23.94
N ARG A 248 3.58 26.14 24.57
CA ARG A 248 3.39 25.97 26.03
C ARG A 248 4.37 26.83 26.83
N GLN A 249 5.65 26.84 26.47
CA GLN A 249 6.66 27.67 27.13
C GLN A 249 6.39 29.16 26.94
N THR A 250 6.00 29.57 25.73
CA THR A 250 5.64 30.96 25.42
C THR A 250 4.42 31.41 26.22
N GLN A 251 3.40 30.55 26.31
CA GLN A 251 2.21 30.81 27.13
C GLN A 251 2.61 30.94 28.61
N LEU A 252 3.41 30.02 29.14
CA LEU A 252 3.88 30.07 30.53
C LEU A 252 4.67 31.36 30.80
N GLN A 253 5.53 31.80 29.87
CA GLN A 253 6.25 33.06 30.00
C GLN A 253 5.32 34.27 29.98
N ARG A 254 4.27 34.28 29.14
CA ARG A 254 3.23 35.32 29.14
C ARG A 254 2.47 35.36 30.46
N GLU A 255 2.09 34.20 31.00
CA GLU A 255 1.43 34.10 32.31
C GLU A 255 2.34 34.59 33.44
N ARG A 256 3.63 34.27 33.40
CA ARG A 256 4.63 34.77 34.35
C ARG A 256 4.77 36.29 34.27
N ALA A 257 4.86 36.84 33.06
CA ALA A 257 4.93 38.29 32.83
C ALA A 257 3.67 39.00 33.33
N ALA A 258 2.49 38.46 33.04
CA ALA A 258 1.20 39.02 33.46
C ALA A 258 0.97 38.99 34.99
N ARG A 259 1.76 38.22 35.74
CA ARG A 259 1.76 38.29 37.21
C ARG A 259 2.61 39.45 37.74
N GLY A 260 3.46 40.06 36.93
CA GLY A 260 4.46 41.06 37.34
C GLY A 260 5.80 40.39 37.64
N THR A 261 6.90 41.03 37.21
CA THR A 261 8.26 40.50 37.37
C THR A 261 9.09 41.25 38.40
N ARG A 262 8.58 42.39 38.85
CA ARG A 262 9.24 43.28 39.79
C ARG A 262 8.43 43.36 41.09
N PHE A 263 9.10 43.78 42.14
CA PHE A 263 8.48 43.94 43.45
C PHE A 263 9.11 45.09 44.22
N THR A 264 8.35 45.65 45.16
CA THR A 264 8.79 46.62 46.14
C THR A 264 8.00 46.39 47.42
N TYR A 265 8.56 46.72 48.56
CA TYR A 265 7.97 46.36 49.84
C TYR A 265 8.45 47.29 50.95
N SER A 266 7.65 47.39 52.01
CA SER A 266 8.04 47.90 53.32
C SER A 266 7.82 46.77 54.31
N LEU A 267 8.90 46.09 54.71
CA LEU A 267 8.83 44.87 55.52
C LEU A 267 9.89 44.89 56.60
N GLN A 268 9.59 44.18 57.68
CA GLN A 268 10.53 43.88 58.74
C GLN A 268 11.64 42.91 58.24
N PRO A 269 12.81 42.85 58.91
CA PRO A 269 13.99 42.12 58.41
C PRO A 269 13.77 40.65 58.07
N ASN A 270 12.98 39.92 58.87
CA ASN A 270 12.76 38.47 58.67
C ASN A 270 11.95 38.19 57.40
N SER A 271 10.89 38.97 57.21
CA SER A 271 10.03 38.91 56.02
C SER A 271 10.80 39.30 54.75
N ARG A 272 11.69 40.29 54.88
CA ARG A 272 12.56 40.78 53.81
C ARG A 272 13.49 39.70 53.27
N GLU A 273 14.23 39.01 54.14
CA GLU A 273 15.17 37.96 53.73
C GLU A 273 14.46 36.85 52.95
N THR A 274 13.32 36.38 53.46
CA THR A 274 12.55 35.32 52.79
C THR A 274 12.06 35.74 51.41
N ILE A 275 11.60 36.97 51.26
CA ILE A 275 11.12 37.49 49.96
C ILE A 275 12.29 37.74 49.01
N ASP A 276 13.38 38.35 49.46
CA ASP A 276 14.56 38.63 48.61
C ASP A 276 15.19 37.33 48.08
N GLU A 277 15.23 36.26 48.88
CA GLU A 277 15.78 34.96 48.47
C GLU A 277 14.84 34.15 47.57
N SER A 278 13.52 34.29 47.79
CA SER A 278 12.55 33.38 47.18
C SER A 278 11.82 34.00 45.99
N PHE A 279 11.61 35.32 45.95
CA PHE A 279 10.81 35.93 44.89
C PHE A 279 11.52 35.86 43.54
N ASN A 280 10.86 35.29 42.53
CA ASN A 280 11.36 35.24 41.16
C ASN A 280 10.19 35.08 40.16
N CYS A 281 10.49 34.89 38.88
CA CYS A 281 9.46 34.78 37.83
C CYS A 281 8.52 33.57 38.00
N GLN A 282 8.93 32.55 38.74
CA GLN A 282 8.13 31.37 39.06
C GLN A 282 7.23 31.58 40.29
N THR A 283 7.32 32.72 40.98
CA THR A 283 6.49 32.97 42.15
C THR A 283 5.02 33.09 41.74
N LEU A 284 4.18 32.25 42.34
CA LEU A 284 2.73 32.18 42.14
C LEU A 284 1.98 33.05 43.13
N CYS A 285 2.36 33.00 44.40
CA CYS A 285 1.66 33.64 45.49
C CYS A 285 2.67 34.09 46.55
N VAL A 286 2.48 35.29 47.06
CA VAL A 286 3.16 35.82 48.24
C VAL A 286 2.03 36.17 49.21
N ALA A 287 2.14 35.69 50.44
CA ALA A 287 1.25 36.08 51.53
C ALA A 287 2.08 36.58 52.70
N LEU A 288 1.77 37.77 53.20
CA LEU A 288 2.39 38.31 54.40
C LEU A 288 1.70 37.76 55.64
N ILE A 289 2.49 37.62 56.69
CA ILE A 289 2.07 37.14 58.00
C ILE A 289 2.11 38.36 58.92
N HIS A 290 1.00 38.60 59.62
CA HIS A 290 0.84 39.71 60.56
C HIS A 290 2.01 39.83 61.58
N SER A 291 2.57 38.71 62.04
CA SER A 291 3.63 38.62 63.05
C SER A 291 5.07 38.70 62.50
N ASP A 292 5.34 39.55 61.50
CA ASP A 292 6.64 39.65 60.80
C ASP A 292 7.01 38.34 60.09
N GLY A 293 6.18 37.96 59.13
CA GLY A 293 6.60 36.95 58.19
C GLY A 293 6.07 37.06 56.77
N ALA A 294 6.59 36.17 55.93
CA ALA A 294 6.16 36.00 54.55
C ALA A 294 6.11 34.51 54.22
N PHE A 295 5.19 34.16 53.33
CA PHE A 295 5.07 32.84 52.74
C PHE A 295 5.04 32.98 51.22
N VAL A 296 5.96 32.31 50.54
CA VAL A 296 6.16 32.42 49.09
C VAL A 296 5.95 31.05 48.46
N ILE A 297 5.02 30.95 47.49
CA ILE A 297 4.77 29.73 46.70
C ILE A 297 5.34 29.91 45.30
N GLN A 298 6.09 28.91 44.82
CA GLN A 298 6.60 28.85 43.45
C GLN A 298 5.77 27.91 42.57
N GLU A 299 5.92 28.06 41.26
CA GLU A 299 5.46 27.06 40.30
C GLU A 299 6.01 25.67 40.63
N GLY A 300 5.15 24.65 40.54
CA GLY A 300 5.48 23.30 40.97
C GLY A 300 5.32 23.05 42.48
N GLY A 301 4.94 24.06 43.26
CA GLY A 301 4.52 23.93 44.67
C GLY A 301 5.68 23.76 45.66
N SER A 302 6.89 24.15 45.30
CA SER A 302 7.87 24.52 46.31
C SER A 302 7.42 25.81 47.00
N TYR A 303 7.79 25.96 48.27
CA TYR A 303 7.46 27.12 49.06
C TYR A 303 8.59 27.45 50.03
N SER A 304 8.67 28.72 50.40
CA SER A 304 9.54 29.27 51.44
C SER A 304 8.69 30.03 52.44
N HIS A 305 9.09 30.05 53.70
CA HIS A 305 8.40 30.83 54.72
C HIS A 305 9.38 31.32 55.79
N SER A 306 9.07 32.46 56.37
CA SER A 306 9.76 32.97 57.57
C SER A 306 9.07 32.49 58.85
N ALA A 307 9.44 33.08 59.99
CA ALA A 307 8.73 32.90 61.26
C ALA A 307 7.28 33.41 61.19
N GLY A 308 6.47 33.00 62.17
CA GLY A 308 5.09 33.47 62.33
C GLY A 308 4.00 32.67 61.60
N MET A 309 4.37 31.65 60.81
CA MET A 309 3.37 30.84 60.09
C MET A 309 2.40 30.13 61.06
N PRO A 310 1.08 30.10 60.76
CA PRO A 310 0.10 29.35 61.55
C PRO A 310 0.55 27.91 61.79
N ARG A 311 0.52 27.46 63.04
CA ARG A 311 1.08 26.15 63.42
C ARG A 311 0.35 25.02 62.71
N ARG A 312 -0.96 25.11 62.57
CA ARG A 312 -1.76 24.11 61.84
C ARG A 312 -1.37 24.02 60.37
N LEU A 313 -1.06 25.16 59.74
CA LEU A 313 -0.59 25.19 58.36
C LEU A 313 0.82 24.58 58.22
N TYR A 314 1.73 24.89 59.15
CA TYR A 314 3.05 24.27 59.20
C TYR A 314 2.95 22.74 59.27
N ASP A 315 2.17 22.23 60.23
CA ASP A 315 2.00 20.79 60.44
C ASP A 315 1.39 20.11 59.21
N LEU A 316 0.40 20.75 58.58
CA LEU A 316 -0.20 20.30 57.31
C LEU A 316 0.85 20.17 56.21
N LEU A 317 1.66 21.21 56.00
CA LEU A 317 2.67 21.24 54.93
C LEU A 317 3.82 20.26 55.19
N VAL A 318 4.23 20.07 56.45
CA VAL A 318 5.22 19.06 56.84
C VAL A 318 4.67 17.65 56.58
N LYS A 319 3.39 17.39 56.90
CA LYS A 319 2.73 16.13 56.62
C LYS A 319 2.67 15.85 55.12
N GLU A 320 2.30 16.83 54.29
CA GLU A 320 2.28 16.70 52.83
C GLU A 320 3.69 16.45 52.26
N LYS A 321 4.72 17.12 52.80
CA LYS A 321 6.12 16.91 52.36
C LYS A 321 6.63 15.49 52.60
N LYS A 322 6.14 14.81 53.65
CA LYS A 322 6.50 13.42 53.98
C LYS A 322 5.84 12.38 53.06
N LYS A 323 4.78 12.74 52.31
CA LYS A 323 4.11 11.81 51.39
C LYS A 323 4.96 11.57 50.14
N ARG A 324 5.27 10.30 49.84
CA ARG A 324 6.01 9.89 48.62
C ARG A 324 5.14 9.83 47.37
N ARG A 325 3.86 9.48 47.53
CA ARG A 325 2.85 9.42 46.46
C ARG A 325 1.71 10.38 46.79
N ASN A 326 1.08 10.95 45.76
CA ASN A 326 -0.07 11.86 45.89
C ASN A 326 0.20 13.04 46.83
N ARG A 327 1.41 13.61 46.76
CA ARG A 327 1.75 14.83 47.49
C ARG A 327 0.95 15.99 46.91
N ARG A 328 0.12 16.62 47.75
CA ARG A 328 -0.58 17.85 47.38
C ARG A 328 0.42 18.99 47.37
N ARG A 329 0.52 19.70 46.25
CA ARG A 329 1.45 20.81 46.05
C ARG A 329 0.70 22.12 46.27
N PRO A 330 1.15 23.04 47.13
CA PRO A 330 0.45 24.30 47.35
C PRO A 330 0.48 25.16 46.08
N ALA A 331 -0.61 25.86 45.82
CA ALA A 331 -0.80 26.71 44.64
C ALA A 331 -1.20 28.14 45.00
N TYR A 332 -1.87 28.33 46.13
CA TYR A 332 -2.28 29.64 46.65
C TYR A 332 -2.43 29.55 48.16
N VAL A 333 -2.10 30.63 48.86
CA VAL A 333 -2.31 30.77 50.29
C VAL A 333 -2.80 32.18 50.61
N ALA A 334 -3.68 32.29 51.58
CA ALA A 334 -4.05 33.54 52.23
C ALA A 334 -3.82 33.37 53.73
N LEU A 335 -3.17 34.34 54.35
CA LEU A 335 -2.81 34.32 55.77
C LEU A 335 -3.49 35.50 56.46
N GLY A 336 -4.01 35.25 57.65
CA GLY A 336 -4.58 36.27 58.51
C GLY A 336 -3.95 36.24 59.88
N SER A 337 -4.36 37.16 60.75
CA SER A 337 -3.84 37.22 62.12
C SER A 337 -4.12 35.92 62.89
N GLY A 338 -3.16 35.46 63.71
CA GLY A 338 -3.28 34.27 64.54
C GLY A 338 -3.18 32.97 63.74
N GLU A 339 -4.10 32.03 63.98
CA GLU A 339 -4.14 30.73 63.29
C GLU A 339 -5.02 30.74 62.01
N ARG A 340 -5.30 31.93 61.46
CA ARG A 340 -6.18 32.07 60.29
C ARG A 340 -5.41 31.85 58.99
N TYR A 341 -5.86 30.89 58.21
CA TYR A 341 -5.32 30.63 56.88
C TYR A 341 -6.33 29.99 55.95
N TYR A 342 -6.10 30.15 54.66
CA TYR A 342 -6.68 29.34 53.61
C TYR A 342 -5.55 28.91 52.68
N ILE A 343 -5.49 27.63 52.33
CA ILE A 343 -4.52 27.10 51.36
C ILE A 343 -5.23 26.26 50.31
N ARG A 344 -4.89 26.50 49.05
CA ARG A 344 -5.37 25.71 47.90
C ARG A 344 -4.19 24.99 47.26
N PHE A 345 -4.40 23.73 46.94
CA PHE A 345 -3.41 22.86 46.30
C PHE A 345 -3.63 22.78 44.78
N THR A 346 -2.62 22.29 44.05
CA THR A 346 -2.65 22.15 42.58
C THR A 346 -3.65 21.10 42.09
N ASP A 347 -4.12 20.22 42.97
CA ASP A 347 -5.17 19.24 42.67
C ASP A 347 -6.59 19.81 42.85
N GLY A 348 -6.71 21.09 43.21
CA GLY A 348 -7.99 21.77 43.45
C GLY A 348 -8.52 21.61 44.87
N SER A 349 -7.94 20.72 45.69
CA SER A 349 -8.31 20.61 47.11
C SER A 349 -7.85 21.83 47.90
N SER A 350 -8.55 22.14 48.99
CA SER A 350 -8.19 23.24 49.89
C SER A 350 -8.35 22.84 51.35
N GLU A 351 -7.60 23.51 52.22
CA GLU A 351 -7.68 23.38 53.68
C GLU A 351 -7.69 24.80 54.26
N TRP A 352 -8.37 25.01 55.38
CA TRP A 352 -8.45 26.33 56.01
C TRP A 352 -8.67 26.23 57.52
N ALA A 353 -8.37 27.32 58.20
CA ALA A 353 -8.76 27.56 59.58
C ALA A 353 -9.06 29.05 59.75
N GLY A 354 -10.14 29.41 60.45
CA GLY A 354 -10.44 30.81 60.79
C GLY A 354 -11.92 31.16 60.92
N ASP A 355 -12.17 32.32 61.54
CA ASP A 355 -13.38 33.19 61.58
C ASP A 355 -14.78 32.55 61.70
N GLY A 356 -14.91 31.30 62.12
CA GLY A 356 -16.19 30.70 62.52
C GLY A 356 -16.88 29.87 61.43
N GLU A 357 -18.14 29.51 61.68
CA GLU A 357 -18.94 28.66 60.78
C GLU A 357 -19.30 29.38 59.47
N ASP A 358 -19.60 30.68 59.53
CA ASP A 358 -20.01 31.48 58.36
C ASP A 358 -18.91 31.55 57.29
N PHE A 359 -17.64 31.72 57.70
CA PHE A 359 -16.50 31.65 56.79
C PHE A 359 -16.39 30.26 56.15
N SER A 360 -16.53 29.21 56.96
CA SER A 360 -16.41 27.83 56.49
C SER A 360 -17.55 27.41 55.57
N GLU A 361 -18.76 27.91 55.79
CA GLU A 361 -19.90 27.77 54.87
C GLU A 361 -19.63 28.50 53.55
N SER A 362 -19.19 29.76 53.62
CA SER A 362 -18.90 30.57 52.44
C SER A 362 -17.76 30.02 51.56
N VAL A 363 -16.75 29.39 52.17
CA VAL A 363 -15.69 28.66 51.45
C VAL A 363 -16.25 27.40 50.78
N ARG A 364 -17.15 26.67 51.45
CA ARG A 364 -17.79 25.46 50.90
C ARG A 364 -18.71 25.80 49.73
N ASP A 365 -19.49 26.87 49.84
CA ASP A 365 -20.36 27.34 48.77
C ASP A 365 -19.57 27.76 47.53
N GLY A 366 -18.36 28.29 47.73
CA GLY A 366 -17.46 28.64 46.64
C GLY A 366 -17.12 27.49 45.69
N TYR A 367 -17.18 26.23 46.13
CA TYR A 367 -16.98 25.09 45.23
C TYR A 367 -18.11 24.94 44.20
N SER A 368 -19.33 25.37 44.54
CA SER A 368 -20.45 25.41 43.59
C SER A 368 -20.37 26.60 42.63
N GLU A 369 -19.68 27.67 43.03
CA GLU A 369 -19.53 28.93 42.28
C GLU A 369 -18.26 28.97 41.38
N GLY A 370 -17.76 27.80 40.97
CA GLY A 370 -16.57 27.67 40.11
C GLY A 370 -15.24 27.67 40.87
N GLY A 371 -15.27 27.42 42.19
CA GLY A 371 -14.11 27.36 43.06
C GLY A 371 -13.77 28.71 43.71
N ILE A 372 -12.81 28.70 44.63
CA ILE A 372 -12.29 29.92 45.25
C ILE A 372 -11.17 30.47 44.41
N ARG A 373 -11.24 31.76 44.07
CA ARG A 373 -10.22 32.47 43.30
C ARG A 373 -9.22 33.20 44.19
N SER A 374 -9.71 33.93 45.19
CA SER A 374 -8.90 34.71 46.14
C SER A 374 -9.63 34.80 47.48
N ILE A 375 -8.90 34.72 48.58
CA ILE A 375 -9.39 35.03 49.93
C ILE A 375 -8.47 36.08 50.53
N ALA A 376 -9.03 37.03 51.26
CA ALA A 376 -8.27 37.98 52.05
C ALA A 376 -8.79 38.00 53.48
N PHE A 377 -7.87 38.02 54.44
CA PHE A 377 -8.17 38.24 55.85
C PHE A 377 -7.72 39.66 56.21
N GLY A 378 -8.61 40.45 56.80
CA GLY A 378 -8.25 41.77 57.34
C GLY A 378 -7.99 41.69 58.84
N LYS A 379 -8.45 42.70 59.58
CA LYS A 379 -8.55 42.65 61.05
C LYS A 379 -9.23 41.35 61.56
N PRO A 380 -8.99 40.93 62.82
CA PRO A 380 -9.64 39.74 63.39
C PRO A 380 -11.16 39.71 63.16
N GLY A 381 -11.69 38.59 62.67
CA GLY A 381 -13.11 38.43 62.32
C GLY A 381 -13.52 38.98 60.95
N SER A 382 -12.60 39.59 60.20
CA SER A 382 -12.87 40.17 58.90
C SER A 382 -12.21 39.38 57.77
N TRP A 383 -13.00 39.04 56.76
CA TRP A 383 -12.57 38.34 55.56
C TRP A 383 -13.37 38.77 54.31
N PHE A 384 -12.82 38.43 53.14
CA PHE A 384 -13.42 38.65 51.83
C PHE A 384 -13.06 37.50 50.89
N ILE A 385 -14.05 36.93 50.20
CA ILE A 385 -13.87 35.83 49.25
C ILE A 385 -14.26 36.30 47.84
N VAL A 386 -13.41 35.97 46.85
CA VAL A 386 -13.70 36.07 45.42
C VAL A 386 -13.80 34.65 44.85
N TYR A 387 -14.92 34.34 44.22
CA TYR A 387 -15.20 33.06 43.59
C TYR A 387 -14.68 32.98 42.15
N GLY A 388 -14.63 31.77 41.60
CA GLY A 388 -14.11 31.47 40.27
C GLY A 388 -14.89 32.16 39.15
N ASN A 389 -16.18 32.39 39.34
CA ASN A 389 -17.04 33.16 38.44
C ASN A 389 -16.99 34.69 38.66
N GLY A 390 -16.11 35.16 39.54
CA GLY A 390 -15.91 36.57 39.86
C GLY A 390 -16.92 37.19 40.82
N ARG A 391 -17.96 36.45 41.25
CA ARG A 391 -18.80 36.84 42.40
C ARG A 391 -17.95 36.88 43.66
N TRP A 392 -18.47 37.53 44.68
CA TRP A 392 -17.76 37.71 45.93
C TRP A 392 -18.72 37.76 47.11
N TYR A 393 -18.17 37.50 48.29
CA TYR A 393 -18.87 37.59 49.56
C TYR A 393 -17.91 38.12 50.63
N ASN A 394 -18.43 38.88 51.59
CA ASN A 394 -17.64 39.43 52.68
C ASN A 394 -18.47 39.54 53.97
N GLU A 395 -17.81 39.26 55.09
CA GLU A 395 -18.35 39.53 56.44
C GLU A 395 -18.05 40.97 56.89
N SER A 396 -17.18 41.65 56.16
CA SER A 396 -16.48 42.85 56.65
C SER A 396 -17.02 44.11 56.03
N ASN A 397 -17.44 45.07 56.86
CA ASN A 397 -17.54 46.46 56.42
C ASN A 397 -16.12 47.04 56.33
N CYS A 398 -15.43 46.83 55.21
CA CYS A 398 -14.19 47.52 54.84
C CYS A 398 -14.59 48.83 54.15
N PRO A 399 -14.59 49.99 54.87
CA PRO A 399 -15.04 51.25 54.31
C PRO A 399 -14.18 51.60 53.10
N GLY A 400 -14.81 52.01 52.00
CA GLY A 400 -14.14 52.29 50.74
C GLY A 400 -14.05 51.09 49.78
N LEU A 401 -13.75 49.87 50.25
CA LEU A 401 -13.74 48.69 49.37
C LEU A 401 -15.14 48.37 48.86
N THR A 402 -16.13 48.26 49.76
CA THR A 402 -17.51 47.97 49.40
C THR A 402 -18.07 49.07 48.48
N SER A 403 -17.83 50.34 48.81
CA SER A 403 -18.22 51.49 47.97
C SER A 403 -17.58 51.41 46.59
N LYS A 404 -16.31 51.01 46.51
CA LYS A 404 -15.60 50.87 45.24
C LYS A 404 -16.19 49.77 44.38
N ILE A 405 -16.53 48.62 44.96
CA ILE A 405 -17.13 47.51 44.22
C ILE A 405 -18.54 47.87 43.75
N VAL A 406 -19.36 48.49 44.60
CA VAL A 406 -20.70 48.97 44.23
C VAL A 406 -20.62 49.97 43.08
N ALA A 407 -19.68 50.92 43.13
CA ALA A 407 -19.50 51.92 42.09
C ALA A 407 -19.06 51.35 40.72
N ARG A 408 -18.41 50.18 40.69
CA ARG A 408 -17.96 49.56 39.44
C ARG A 408 -19.10 49.00 38.58
N GLN A 409 -20.28 48.75 39.16
CA GLN A 409 -21.46 48.12 38.53
C GLN A 409 -21.24 46.71 37.94
N ARG A 410 -20.00 46.30 37.65
CA ARG A 410 -19.59 44.95 37.23
C ARG A 410 -19.20 44.12 38.45
N ARG A 411 -19.99 43.09 38.73
CA ARG A 411 -19.86 42.27 39.94
C ARG A 411 -19.12 40.94 39.74
N SER A 412 -18.75 40.59 38.51
CA SER A 412 -18.26 39.25 38.13
C SER A 412 -16.90 39.24 37.42
N ASP A 413 -16.10 40.29 37.54
CA ASP A 413 -14.77 40.40 36.92
C ASP A 413 -13.64 40.52 37.95
N LEU A 414 -13.91 40.25 39.22
CA LEU A 414 -12.90 40.30 40.28
C LEU A 414 -11.91 39.14 40.14
N LYS A 415 -10.62 39.47 40.18
CA LYS A 415 -9.52 38.51 40.08
C LYS A 415 -8.88 38.23 41.43
N CYS A 416 -8.56 39.28 42.18
CA CYS A 416 -7.83 39.18 43.43
C CYS A 416 -8.27 40.29 44.39
N VAL A 417 -8.22 39.97 45.67
CA VAL A 417 -8.46 40.89 46.78
C VAL A 417 -7.41 40.63 47.86
N SER A 418 -6.98 41.69 48.52
CA SER A 418 -6.16 41.64 49.74
C SER A 418 -6.70 42.65 50.74
N LEU A 419 -6.61 42.34 52.03
CA LEU A 419 -7.08 43.18 53.12
C LEU A 419 -5.95 43.33 54.12
N GLY A 420 -5.78 44.54 54.66
CA GLY A 420 -4.84 44.81 55.73
C GLY A 420 -5.52 44.87 57.10
N PRO A 421 -4.71 44.77 58.17
CA PRO A 421 -5.19 44.82 59.54
C PRO A 421 -5.82 46.18 59.93
N ASN A 422 -5.42 47.28 59.28
CA ASN A 422 -5.89 48.62 59.61
C ASN A 422 -6.99 49.13 58.66
N GLY A 423 -7.51 48.25 57.80
CA GLY A 423 -8.57 48.58 56.84
C GLY A 423 -8.05 48.87 55.43
N GLU A 424 -6.76 48.66 55.19
CA GLU A 424 -6.17 48.70 53.87
C GLU A 424 -6.79 47.64 52.98
N TRP A 425 -6.88 47.92 51.68
CA TRP A 425 -7.39 46.95 50.73
C TRP A 425 -6.74 47.11 49.37
N PHE A 426 -6.66 46.00 48.66
CA PHE A 426 -6.28 45.90 47.26
C PHE A 426 -7.33 45.09 46.51
N LEU A 427 -7.63 45.51 45.28
CA LEU A 427 -8.62 44.87 44.43
C LEU A 427 -8.12 44.89 42.99
N ALA A 428 -8.01 43.72 42.36
CA ALA A 428 -7.68 43.58 40.94
C ALA A 428 -8.82 42.93 40.16
N ALA A 429 -9.00 43.37 38.92
CA ALA A 429 -9.95 42.81 37.96
C ALA A 429 -9.25 41.97 36.88
N GLU A 430 -10.01 41.14 36.17
CA GLU A 430 -9.49 40.34 35.04
C GLU A 430 -8.94 41.20 33.89
N ASN A 431 -9.46 42.41 33.72
CA ASN A 431 -9.00 43.34 32.68
C ASN A 431 -7.68 44.07 33.02
N GLY A 432 -6.99 43.66 34.09
CA GLY A 432 -5.72 44.26 34.52
C GLY A 432 -5.85 45.55 35.32
N ARG A 433 -7.06 46.10 35.50
CA ARG A 433 -7.25 47.26 36.38
C ARG A 433 -7.14 46.86 37.84
N ALA A 434 -6.41 47.66 38.60
CA ALA A 434 -6.25 47.51 40.03
C ALA A 434 -6.66 48.80 40.77
N TRP A 435 -7.11 48.63 42.01
CA TRP A 435 -7.45 49.70 42.94
C TRP A 435 -6.98 49.31 44.33
N TRP A 436 -6.60 50.30 45.12
CA TRP A 436 -6.20 50.13 46.51
C TRP A 436 -6.58 51.37 47.31
N GLY A 437 -6.72 51.21 48.62
CA GLY A 437 -7.14 52.28 49.52
C GLY A 437 -7.18 51.81 50.97
N GLY A 438 -7.80 52.61 51.84
CA GLY A 438 -7.99 52.27 53.26
C GLY A 438 -6.74 52.39 54.14
N TYR A 439 -5.67 52.99 53.62
CA TYR A 439 -4.47 53.33 54.39
C TYR A 439 -4.71 54.57 55.26
N SER A 440 -3.95 54.68 56.35
CA SER A 440 -3.93 55.85 57.24
C SER A 440 -3.41 57.09 56.52
N GLU A 441 -3.81 58.30 56.96
CA GLU A 441 -3.29 59.55 56.39
C GLU A 441 -1.77 59.70 56.58
N ASP A 442 -1.22 59.05 57.60
CA ASP A 442 0.21 59.01 57.91
C ASP A 442 0.99 57.96 57.09
N SER A 443 0.31 57.17 56.25
CA SER A 443 0.96 56.13 55.45
C SER A 443 1.73 56.74 54.27
N ASP A 444 3.03 56.41 54.16
CA ASP A 444 3.88 56.78 53.02
C ASP A 444 3.64 55.93 51.76
N LEU A 445 2.79 54.90 51.85
CA LEU A 445 2.52 53.97 50.76
C LEU A 445 2.17 54.70 49.45
N PRO A 446 1.22 55.66 49.41
CA PRO A 446 0.84 56.33 48.17
C PRO A 446 1.99 57.09 47.49
N GLN A 447 2.88 57.71 48.27
CA GLN A 447 4.07 58.38 47.75
C GLN A 447 5.04 57.35 47.17
N GLN A 448 5.30 56.27 47.89
CA GLN A 448 6.27 55.23 47.52
C GLN A 448 5.87 54.51 46.22
N ILE A 449 4.58 54.17 46.03
CA ILE A 449 4.11 53.43 44.85
C ILE A 449 3.54 54.32 43.74
N ARG A 450 3.61 55.65 43.88
CA ARG A 450 3.02 56.62 42.91
C ARG A 450 3.46 56.36 41.47
N HIS A 451 4.72 55.99 41.28
CA HIS A 451 5.35 55.79 39.98
C HIS A 451 4.99 54.43 39.33
N ILE A 452 4.53 53.45 40.11
CA ILE A 452 4.13 52.12 39.65
C ILE A 452 2.63 51.88 39.67
N LYS A 453 1.81 52.84 40.11
CA LYS A 453 0.36 52.69 40.34
C LYS A 453 -0.41 51.97 39.20
N ASN A 454 -0.05 52.21 37.94
CA ASN A 454 -0.76 51.63 36.79
C ASN A 454 -0.22 50.24 36.38
N HIS A 455 0.82 49.77 37.04
CA HIS A 455 1.52 48.52 36.76
C HIS A 455 1.40 47.50 37.90
N ILE A 456 0.68 47.83 38.98
CA ILE A 456 0.50 46.94 40.13
C ILE A 456 -0.38 45.76 39.73
N THR A 457 0.17 44.55 39.86
CA THR A 457 -0.51 43.30 39.55
C THR A 457 -1.02 42.59 40.80
N PHE A 458 -0.38 42.80 41.94
CA PHE A 458 -0.75 42.23 43.24
C PHE A 458 -0.19 43.08 44.38
N MET A 459 -0.91 43.13 45.50
CA MET A 459 -0.47 43.77 46.72
C MET A 459 -0.96 42.97 47.92
N ASP A 460 -0.15 42.88 48.97
CA ASP A 460 -0.55 42.27 50.23
C ASP A 460 -0.07 43.10 51.42
N PHE A 461 -0.72 42.93 52.57
CA PHE A 461 -0.55 43.77 53.75
C PHE A 461 -0.27 42.93 54.99
N ALA A 462 0.50 43.49 55.92
CA ALA A 462 0.73 42.95 57.25
C ALA A 462 0.62 44.06 58.30
N ASP A 463 0.91 43.74 59.57
CA ASP A 463 0.87 44.71 60.66
C ASP A 463 1.93 45.80 60.48
N HIS A 464 1.79 46.91 61.21
CA HIS A 464 2.77 48.02 61.24
C HIS A 464 2.99 48.68 59.87
N ASP A 465 1.92 48.87 59.10
CA ASP A 465 1.94 49.43 57.74
C ASP A 465 2.87 48.66 56.77
N ALA A 466 3.17 47.41 57.09
CA ALA A 466 3.99 46.56 56.26
C ALA A 466 3.22 46.11 55.01
N TYR A 467 3.88 46.13 53.86
CA TYR A 467 3.25 45.80 52.59
C TYR A 467 4.23 45.17 51.61
N PHE A 468 3.68 44.43 50.67
CA PHE A 468 4.39 43.88 49.52
C PHE A 468 3.61 44.22 48.25
N VAL A 469 4.29 44.82 47.26
CA VAL A 469 3.71 45.15 45.96
C VAL A 469 4.46 44.42 44.86
N ARG A 470 3.71 43.71 44.00
CA ARG A 470 4.19 43.12 42.76
C ARG A 470 3.69 43.94 41.57
N TYR A 471 4.56 44.18 40.60
CA TYR A 471 4.26 44.98 39.43
C TYR A 471 5.03 44.52 38.18
N GLU A 472 4.61 45.01 37.01
CA GLU A 472 5.23 44.70 35.71
C GLU A 472 6.63 45.31 35.53
#